data_AF-A0A4Q9MNG5-F1
#
_entry.id   AF-A0A4Q9MNG5-F1
#
_cell.length_a   1.000
_cell.length_b   1.000
_cell.length_c   1.000
_cell.angle_alpha   90.00
_cell.angle_beta   90.00
_cell.angle_gamma   90.00
#
_symmetry.space_group_name_H-M   'P 1'
#
loop_
_entity.id
_entity.type
_entity.pdbx_description
1 polymer ?
#
loop_
_entity_poly.entity_id
_entity_poly.type
_entity_poly.pdbx_seq_one_letter_code
_entity_poly.pdbx_strand_id
1 'polypeptide(L)'
;MSSIVNKIKQKTTGKDNTNSDSAPTQGSQPTYSIQPHPAKTNDPRDLEPPQPGGGLNSNPEYGAFHARDPYIPPAHIANNLPPPQTREQLRARQAELNKD
;
A
#
# COMPACT_ATOMS: atom_id res chain seq x y z
N MET A 1 -45.85 55.62 12.77
CA MET A 1 -46.09 54.45 11.89
C MET A 1 -45.45 54.70 10.53
N SER A 2 -44.21 54.25 10.29
CA SER A 2 -43.45 54.54 9.05
C SER A 2 -42.51 53.42 8.59
N SER A 3 -42.62 52.23 9.17
CA SER A 3 -41.77 51.07 8.84
C SER A 3 -42.05 50.45 7.46
N ILE A 4 -43.28 50.59 6.95
CA ILE A 4 -43.70 49.98 5.67
C ILE A 4 -43.14 50.77 4.48
N VAL A 5 -43.08 52.10 4.57
CA VAL A 5 -42.57 52.97 3.50
C VAL A 5 -41.06 52.76 3.28
N ASN A 6 -40.29 52.53 4.36
CA ASN A 6 -38.84 52.29 4.28
C ASN A 6 -38.50 50.94 3.63
N LYS A 7 -39.31 49.90 3.88
CA LYS A 7 -39.09 48.56 3.32
C LYS A 7 -39.39 48.50 1.82
N ILE A 8 -40.38 49.25 1.35
CA ILE A 8 -40.69 49.36 -0.08
C ILE A 8 -39.60 50.15 -0.80
N LYS A 9 -39.11 51.26 -0.21
CA LYS A 9 -37.98 52.02 -0.78
C LYS A 9 -36.73 51.17 -0.96
N GLN A 10 -36.34 50.37 0.04
CA GLN A 10 -35.15 49.52 -0.08
C GLN A 10 -35.26 48.43 -1.16
N LYS A 11 -36.48 47.98 -1.48
CA LYS A 11 -36.69 46.94 -2.50
C LYS A 11 -36.77 47.52 -3.93
N THR A 12 -37.12 48.80 -4.08
CA THR A 12 -37.24 49.46 -5.38
C THR A 12 -36.01 50.30 -5.74
N THR A 13 -35.27 50.81 -4.75
CA THR A 13 -33.94 51.36 -4.96
C THR A 13 -32.97 50.18 -4.99
N GLY A 14 -32.75 49.59 -6.17
CA GLY A 14 -31.84 48.48 -6.42
C GLY A 14 -30.39 48.84 -6.11
N LYS A 15 -30.09 48.98 -4.82
CA LYS A 15 -28.75 49.10 -4.28
C LYS A 15 -28.47 47.82 -3.50
N ASP A 16 -28.37 46.74 -4.26
CA ASP A 16 -27.68 45.55 -3.81
C ASP A 16 -26.22 45.95 -3.59
N ASN A 17 -25.76 45.94 -2.33
CA ASN A 17 -24.34 45.94 -2.03
C ASN A 17 -23.79 44.53 -2.37
N THR A 18 -23.77 44.21 -3.65
CA THR A 18 -22.89 43.18 -4.21
C THR A 18 -21.50 43.79 -4.26
N ASN A 19 -20.69 43.49 -3.24
CA ASN A 19 -19.24 43.57 -3.41
C ASN A 19 -18.86 42.54 -4.48
N SER A 20 -18.78 43.00 -5.72
CA SER A 20 -18.24 42.25 -6.84
C SER A 20 -17.47 43.21 -7.73
N ASP A 21 -16.20 43.38 -7.40
CA ASP A 21 -15.12 43.80 -8.30
C ASP A 21 -13.90 43.03 -7.77
N SER A 22 -13.20 42.14 -8.49
CA SER A 22 -13.10 41.91 -9.93
C SER A 22 -12.51 40.51 -10.16
N ALA A 23 -12.93 39.80 -11.20
CA ALA A 23 -12.15 38.71 -11.81
C ALA A 23 -11.47 39.24 -13.10
N PRO A 24 -10.45 38.60 -13.72
CA PRO A 24 -9.84 37.29 -13.44
C PRO A 24 -8.29 37.27 -13.52
N THR A 25 -7.58 36.60 -12.60
CA THR A 25 -6.18 36.18 -12.84
C THR A 25 -5.98 34.73 -12.42
N GLN A 26 -5.85 33.88 -13.43
CA GLN A 26 -5.36 32.49 -13.44
C GLN A 26 -5.54 31.64 -12.17
N GLY A 27 -6.59 30.82 -12.18
CA GLY A 27 -6.55 29.45 -11.69
C GLY A 27 -6.36 29.29 -10.19
N SER A 28 -7.41 29.57 -9.41
CA SER A 28 -7.49 29.25 -7.98
C SER A 28 -7.48 27.73 -7.77
N GLN A 29 -6.31 27.12 -7.87
CA GLN A 29 -6.10 25.74 -7.48
C GLN A 29 -6.26 25.65 -5.95
N PRO A 30 -7.02 24.67 -5.43
CA PRO A 30 -7.08 24.43 -4.01
C PRO A 30 -5.68 24.26 -3.43
N THR A 31 -5.36 25.02 -2.37
CA THR A 31 -4.09 24.90 -1.65
C THR A 31 -4.20 23.75 -0.65
N TYR A 32 -3.43 22.69 -0.85
CA TYR A 32 -3.40 21.52 0.04
C TYR A 32 -2.18 21.57 0.95
N SER A 33 -2.40 21.30 2.25
CA SER A 33 -1.32 21.06 3.20
C SER A 33 -0.87 19.61 3.09
N ILE A 34 0.38 19.40 2.70
CA ILE A 34 1.00 18.07 2.73
C ILE A 34 1.41 17.78 4.18
N GLN A 35 0.74 16.81 4.79
CA GLN A 35 1.20 16.26 6.07
C GLN A 35 2.49 15.46 5.82
N PRO A 36 3.41 15.38 6.80
CA PRO A 36 4.55 14.48 6.71
C PRO A 36 4.05 13.05 6.48
N HIS A 37 4.78 12.31 5.65
CA HIS A 37 4.49 10.90 5.46
C HIS A 37 4.65 10.19 6.81
N PRO A 38 3.76 9.24 7.15
CA PRO A 38 3.82 8.56 8.44
C PRO A 38 5.06 7.66 8.59
N ALA A 39 5.74 7.35 7.48
CA ALA A 39 7.02 6.65 7.49
C ALA A 39 8.11 7.56 8.08
N LYS A 40 8.78 7.06 9.12
CA LYS A 40 9.92 7.71 9.78
C LYS A 40 11.23 7.47 9.02
N THR A 41 11.25 6.48 8.12
CA THR A 41 12.43 6.06 7.37
C THR A 41 12.18 6.04 5.86
N ASN A 42 13.24 6.01 5.05
CA ASN A 42 13.17 5.84 3.59
C ASN A 42 12.93 4.37 3.17
N ASP A 43 12.53 3.51 4.10
CA ASP A 43 12.21 2.12 3.81
C ASP A 43 10.71 2.01 3.48
N PRO A 44 10.33 1.46 2.32
CA PRO A 44 8.92 1.26 1.96
C PRO A 44 8.13 0.38 2.93
N ARG A 45 8.80 -0.35 3.84
CA ARG A 45 8.20 -1.30 4.77
C ARG A 45 7.84 -0.71 6.14
N ASP A 46 8.17 0.55 6.40
CA ASP A 46 7.99 1.20 7.71
C ASP A 46 6.50 1.34 8.12
N LEU A 47 5.58 1.26 7.16
CA LEU A 47 4.14 1.35 7.37
C LEU A 47 3.43 0.00 7.36
N GLU A 48 4.14 -1.10 7.10
CA GLU A 48 3.53 -2.43 7.08
C GLU A 48 3.23 -2.88 8.51
N PRO A 49 1.95 -3.15 8.86
CA PRO A 49 1.65 -3.78 10.14
C PRO A 49 2.28 -5.18 10.16
N PRO A 50 2.69 -5.70 11.33
CA PRO A 50 3.17 -7.09 11.42
C PRO A 50 2.07 -8.04 10.95
N GLN A 51 2.23 -8.55 9.72
CA GLN A 51 1.29 -9.48 9.09
C GLN A 51 1.52 -10.86 9.69
N PRO A 52 0.57 -11.45 10.44
CA PRO A 52 0.66 -12.85 10.82
C PRO A 52 0.64 -13.69 9.52
N GLY A 53 1.74 -14.40 9.25
CA GLY A 53 1.91 -15.16 8.01
C GLY A 53 2.59 -14.40 6.85
N GLY A 54 3.27 -13.27 7.12
CA GLY A 54 4.06 -12.50 6.12
C GLY A 54 5.29 -13.21 5.54
N GLY A 55 5.34 -14.55 5.59
CA GLY A 55 6.39 -15.38 5.03
C GLY A 55 7.75 -15.19 5.69
N LEU A 56 8.81 -15.32 4.89
CA LEU A 56 10.21 -15.17 5.32
C LEU A 56 10.55 -13.78 5.89
N ASN A 57 9.64 -12.82 5.72
CA ASN A 57 9.77 -11.43 6.14
C ASN A 57 9.20 -11.15 7.53
N SER A 58 8.32 -12.01 8.06
CA SER A 58 7.64 -11.76 9.35
C SER A 58 8.38 -12.38 10.54
N ASN A 59 9.25 -13.36 10.30
CA ASN A 59 10.01 -14.02 11.36
C ASN A 59 11.52 -13.81 11.13
N PRO A 60 12.23 -13.09 12.02
CA PRO A 60 13.65 -12.82 11.85
C PRO A 60 14.47 -14.10 11.74
N GLU A 61 14.12 -15.16 12.47
CA GLU A 61 14.80 -16.47 12.44
C GLU A 61 14.81 -17.17 11.06
N TYR A 62 13.84 -16.85 10.18
CA TYR A 62 13.75 -17.45 8.84
C TYR A 62 14.18 -16.46 7.74
N GLY A 63 14.78 -15.33 8.11
CA GLY A 63 15.28 -14.36 7.14
C GLY A 63 16.41 -14.94 6.27
N ALA A 64 16.49 -14.50 5.01
CA ALA A 64 17.50 -14.96 4.05
C ALA A 64 18.95 -14.77 4.52
N PHE A 65 19.19 -13.84 5.45
CA PHE A 65 20.50 -13.55 6.03
C PHE A 65 20.70 -14.11 7.46
N HIS A 66 19.71 -14.83 8.00
CA HIS A 66 19.77 -15.48 9.32
C HIS A 66 19.83 -17.01 9.24
N ALA A 67 19.68 -17.58 8.04
CA ALA A 67 20.02 -18.97 7.82
C ALA A 67 21.51 -19.16 8.20
N ARG A 68 21.78 -20.13 9.08
CA ARG A 68 23.15 -20.62 9.34
C ARG A 68 23.87 -20.92 8.02
N ASP A 69 25.19 -21.08 8.10
CA ASP A 69 26.01 -21.55 6.98
C ASP A 69 25.32 -22.67 6.19
N PRO A 70 25.56 -22.77 4.86
CA PRO A 70 24.94 -23.78 4.02
C PRO A 70 25.03 -25.15 4.69
N TYR A 71 23.88 -25.81 4.87
CA TYR A 71 23.85 -27.12 5.48
C TYR A 71 24.64 -28.11 4.61
N ILE A 72 25.77 -28.59 5.13
CA ILE A 72 26.57 -29.65 4.51
C ILE A 72 26.09 -30.98 5.08
N PRO A 73 25.48 -31.86 4.28
CA PRO A 73 25.02 -33.15 4.76
C PRO A 73 26.18 -34.00 5.28
N PRO A 74 26.04 -34.67 6.45
CA PRO A 74 27.04 -35.63 6.93
C PRO A 74 27.16 -36.83 5.96
N ALA A 75 28.31 -37.50 5.97
CA ALA A 75 28.64 -38.55 5.01
C ALA A 75 27.59 -39.69 4.92
N HIS A 76 26.92 -40.02 6.02
CA HIS A 76 25.87 -41.03 6.01
C HIS A 76 24.62 -40.59 5.24
N ILE A 77 24.31 -39.30 5.15
CA ILE A 77 23.24 -38.81 4.29
C ILE A 77 23.71 -38.82 2.85
N ALA A 78 24.89 -38.23 2.58
CA ALA A 78 25.45 -38.11 1.23
C ALA A 78 25.62 -39.46 0.51
N ASN A 79 26.02 -40.51 1.23
CA ASN A 79 26.29 -41.84 0.66
C ASN A 79 25.04 -42.71 0.50
N ASN A 80 23.93 -42.38 1.17
CA ASN A 80 22.69 -43.17 1.12
C ASN A 80 21.62 -42.54 0.21
N LEU A 81 21.94 -41.48 -0.53
CA LEU A 81 21.02 -40.94 -1.53
C LEU A 81 20.84 -41.94 -2.67
N PRO A 82 19.59 -42.23 -3.09
CA PRO A 82 19.34 -43.02 -4.27
C PRO A 82 19.86 -42.29 -5.52
N PRO A 83 20.18 -43.02 -6.59
CA PRO A 83 20.57 -42.40 -7.85
C PRO A 83 19.45 -41.50 -8.38
N PRO A 84 19.79 -40.42 -9.10
CA PRO A 84 18.81 -39.53 -9.69
C PRO A 84 17.92 -40.31 -10.67
N GLN A 85 16.61 -40.10 -10.54
CA GLN A 85 15.62 -40.75 -11.41
C GLN A 85 15.64 -40.13 -12.81
N THR A 86 15.27 -40.92 -13.82
CA THR A 86 15.15 -40.40 -15.19
C THR A 86 13.89 -39.55 -15.35
N ARG A 87 13.86 -38.74 -16.41
CA ARG A 87 12.73 -37.86 -16.72
C ARG A 87 11.42 -38.63 -16.89
N GLU A 88 11.44 -39.81 -17.50
CA GLU A 88 10.25 -40.64 -17.68
C GLU A 88 9.70 -41.14 -16.34
N GLN A 89 10.60 -41.58 -15.43
CA GLN A 89 10.25 -42.07 -14.10
C GLN A 89 9.63 -40.96 -13.24
N LEU A 90 10.17 -39.75 -13.30
CA LEU A 90 9.62 -38.60 -12.58
C LEU A 90 8.22 -38.25 -13.06
N ARG A 91 7.99 -38.29 -14.39
CA ARG A 91 6.66 -38.02 -14.97
C ARG A 91 5.64 -39.09 -14.56
N ALA A 92 6.03 -40.37 -14.53
CA ALA A 92 5.17 -41.45 -14.07
C ALA A 92 4.78 -41.28 -12.60
N ARG A 93 5.74 -41.00 -11.72
CA ARG A 93 5.49 -40.73 -10.29
C ARG A 93 4.57 -39.52 -10.09
N GLN A 94 4.76 -38.45 -10.87
CA GLN A 94 3.87 -37.29 -10.82
C GLN A 94 2.43 -37.66 -11.19
N ALA A 95 2.25 -38.48 -12.23
CA ALA A 95 0.93 -38.95 -12.64
C ALA A 95 0.31 -39.92 -11.62
N GLU A 96 1.11 -40.67 -10.85
CA GLU A 96 0.62 -41.50 -9.73
C GLU A 96 0.14 -40.63 -8.57
N LEU A 97 0.92 -39.62 -8.16
CA LEU A 97 0.56 -38.73 -7.05
C LEU A 97 -0.68 -37.87 -7.32
N ASN A 98 -0.96 -37.55 -8.58
CA ASN A 98 -2.12 -36.75 -8.96
C ASN A 98 -3.42 -37.57 -9.09
N LYS A 99 -3.41 -38.86 -8.74
CA LYS A 99 -4.61 -39.73 -8.77
C LYS A 99 -5.33 -39.80 -7.43
N ASP A 100 -4.74 -39.26 -6.37
CA ASP A 100 -5.39 -39.02 -5.07
C ASP A 100 -6.22 -37.74 -5.12
#